data_AF-E0SSH0-F1
#
_entry.id   AF-E0SSH0-F1
#
_cell.length_a   1.000
_cell.length_b   1.000
_cell.length_c   1.000
_cell.angle_alpha   90.00
_cell.angle_beta   90.00
_cell.angle_gamma   90.00
#
_symmetry.space_group_name_H-M   'P 1'
#
loop_
_entity.id
_entity.type
_entity.pdbx_description
1 polymer ?
#
loop_
_entity_poly.entity_id
_entity_poly.type
_entity_poly.pdbx_seq_one_letter_code
_entity_poly.pdbx_strand_id
1 'polypeptide(L)'
;MSLPQFTPEFIASLASLASVVISISSLAYWLGKKFDEIDARFREIDRRFVEVEERLNRRIDEVERRLSERIDRVGLMVRRLGDAFIGYQEFFVRYLVSEGVLKSSAADMVLTEARNLVKLAVGNPFTKEEWKRLKELLDKSEKEKSLPLEEAYELLNLARKAVREYGEYPEAWKLHIYASIMVGLAYRKLREQEKKEEEKQTTQH
;
A
#
# COMPACT_ATOMS: atom_id res chain seq x y z
N MET A 1 -39.74 86.25 -46.50
CA MET A 1 -38.82 85.56 -45.57
C MET A 1 -37.70 84.99 -46.41
N SER A 2 -36.57 85.70 -46.52
CA SER A 2 -35.41 85.25 -47.32
C SER A 2 -34.76 84.04 -46.65
N LEU A 3 -34.58 82.95 -47.39
CA LEU A 3 -33.85 81.77 -46.90
C LEU A 3 -32.42 82.20 -46.50
N PRO A 4 -31.89 81.71 -45.36
CA PRO A 4 -30.51 82.01 -44.99
C PRO A 4 -29.57 81.50 -46.09
N GLN A 5 -28.74 82.39 -46.66
CA GLN A 5 -27.67 81.99 -47.57
C GLN A 5 -26.50 81.47 -46.72
N PHE A 6 -26.20 80.19 -46.82
CA PHE A 6 -25.04 79.59 -46.15
C PHE A 6 -23.75 80.00 -46.86
N THR A 7 -22.73 80.38 -46.09
CA THR A 7 -21.43 80.71 -46.66
C THR A 7 -20.73 79.44 -47.17
N PRO A 8 -19.88 79.52 -48.21
CA PRO A 8 -19.13 78.37 -48.72
C PRO A 8 -18.31 77.63 -47.65
N GLU A 9 -17.80 78.37 -46.65
CA GLU A 9 -17.06 77.84 -45.51
C GLU A 9 -17.93 76.94 -44.61
N PHE A 10 -19.20 77.30 -44.40
CA PHE A 10 -20.16 76.50 -43.64
C PHE A 10 -20.53 75.19 -44.37
N ILE A 11 -20.64 75.23 -45.70
CA ILE A 11 -20.90 74.02 -46.51
C ILE A 11 -19.68 73.08 -46.46
N ALA A 12 -18.46 73.63 -46.53
CA ALA A 12 -17.23 72.85 -46.45
C ALA A 12 -17.06 72.18 -45.07
N SER A 13 -17.41 72.88 -43.97
CA SER A 13 -17.36 72.30 -42.63
C SER A 13 -18.37 71.16 -42.45
N LEU A 14 -19.60 71.31 -42.95
CA LEU A 14 -20.60 70.23 -42.97
C LEU A 14 -20.16 69.01 -43.79
N ALA A 15 -19.56 69.22 -44.97
CA ALA A 15 -19.03 68.14 -45.80
C ALA A 15 -17.89 67.39 -45.08
N SER A 16 -16.99 68.13 -44.41
CA SER A 16 -15.92 67.53 -43.61
C SER A 16 -16.46 66.71 -42.45
N LEU A 17 -17.48 67.21 -41.74
CA LEU A 17 -18.13 66.50 -40.64
C LEU A 17 -18.82 65.22 -41.13
N ALA A 18 -19.52 65.29 -42.26
CA ALA A 18 -20.15 64.12 -42.88
C ALA A 18 -19.11 63.04 -43.22
N SER A 19 -17.94 63.43 -43.75
CA SER A 19 -16.86 62.48 -44.07
C SER A 19 -16.29 61.78 -42.83
N VAL A 20 -16.16 62.49 -41.70
CA VAL A 20 -15.72 61.93 -40.42
C VAL A 20 -16.77 60.95 -39.88
N VAL A 21 -18.05 61.30 -39.94
CA VAL A 21 -19.15 60.42 -39.52
C VAL A 21 -19.18 59.13 -40.35
N ILE A 22 -19.07 59.23 -41.69
CA ILE A 22 -19.02 58.06 -42.57
C ILE A 22 -17.82 57.17 -42.23
N SER A 23 -16.67 57.78 -41.96
CA SER A 23 -15.45 57.05 -41.58
C SER A 23 -15.63 56.31 -40.25
N ILE A 24 -16.21 56.96 -39.23
CA ILE A 24 -16.53 56.34 -37.93
C ILE A 24 -17.54 55.20 -38.10
N SER A 25 -18.61 55.39 -38.87
CA SER A 25 -19.61 54.34 -39.14
C SER A 25 -18.99 53.14 -39.85
N SER A 26 -18.09 53.38 -40.81
CA SER A 26 -17.38 52.32 -41.53
C SER A 26 -16.45 51.53 -40.61
N LEU A 27 -15.73 52.22 -39.72
CA LEU A 27 -14.89 51.59 -38.69
C LEU A 27 -15.72 50.79 -37.69
N ALA A 28 -16.85 51.32 -37.22
CA ALA A 28 -17.75 50.62 -36.30
C ALA A 28 -18.29 49.33 -36.91
N TYR A 29 -18.71 49.37 -38.18
CA TYR A 29 -19.16 48.16 -38.90
C TYR A 29 -18.03 47.13 -39.07
N TRP A 30 -16.84 47.57 -39.47
CA TRP A 30 -15.68 46.70 -39.62
C TRP A 30 -15.26 46.05 -38.30
N LEU A 31 -15.25 46.84 -37.20
CA LEU A 31 -14.96 46.35 -35.85
C LEU A 31 -16.03 45.34 -35.40
N GLY A 32 -17.32 45.61 -35.61
CA GLY A 32 -18.39 44.68 -35.28
C GLY A 32 -18.18 43.32 -35.94
N LYS A 33 -17.90 43.31 -37.25
CA LYS A 33 -17.59 42.08 -37.98
C LYS A 33 -16.35 41.35 -37.45
N LYS A 34 -15.34 42.09 -36.97
CA LYS A 34 -14.13 41.51 -36.36
C LYS A 34 -14.42 40.89 -34.99
N PHE A 35 -15.26 41.52 -34.17
CA PHE A 35 -15.71 40.95 -32.91
C PHE A 35 -16.54 39.68 -33.14
N ASP A 36 -17.45 39.66 -34.12
CA ASP A 36 -18.21 38.45 -34.47
C ASP A 36 -17.30 37.29 -34.90
N GLU A 37 -16.25 37.58 -35.67
CA GLU A 37 -15.24 36.60 -36.09
C GLU A 37 -14.45 36.07 -34.88
N ILE A 38 -14.08 36.95 -33.95
CA ILE A 38 -13.38 36.60 -32.71
C ILE A 38 -14.26 35.71 -31.83
N ASP A 39 -15.53 36.07 -31.64
CA ASP A 39 -16.49 35.30 -30.84
C ASP A 39 -16.71 33.90 -31.43
N ALA A 40 -16.73 33.79 -32.76
CA ALA A 40 -16.82 32.49 -33.43
C ALA A 40 -15.59 31.61 -33.14
N ARG A 41 -14.39 32.19 -33.16
CA ARG A 41 -13.14 31.48 -32.82
C ARG A 41 -13.11 31.06 -31.34
N PHE A 42 -13.56 31.93 -30.43
CA PHE A 42 -13.64 31.57 -29.01
C PHE A 42 -14.61 30.41 -28.77
N ARG A 43 -15.79 30.41 -29.39
CA ARG A 43 -16.72 29.27 -29.31
C ARG A 43 -16.10 27.96 -29.82
N GLU A 44 -15.31 28.03 -30.89
CA GLU A 44 -14.60 26.85 -31.40
C GLU A 44 -13.52 26.37 -30.42
N ILE A 45 -12.77 27.30 -29.83
CA ILE A 45 -11.76 27.01 -28.81
C ILE A 45 -12.41 26.33 -27.59
N ASP A 46 -13.52 26.86 -27.07
CA ASP A 46 -14.25 26.30 -25.94
C ASP A 46 -14.68 24.86 -26.23
N ARG A 47 -15.22 24.60 -27.43
CA ARG A 47 -15.60 23.24 -27.84
C ARG A 47 -14.40 22.29 -27.87
N ARG A 48 -13.25 22.75 -28.37
CA ARG A 48 -12.01 21.95 -28.37
C ARG A 48 -11.49 21.71 -26.96
N PHE A 49 -11.63 22.66 -26.04
CA PHE A 49 -11.27 22.46 -24.64
C PHE A 49 -12.12 21.39 -23.97
N VAL A 50 -13.44 21.41 -24.19
CA VAL A 50 -14.36 20.36 -23.68
C VAL A 50 -13.96 18.99 -24.22
N GLU A 51 -13.66 18.87 -25.52
CA GLU A 51 -13.23 17.61 -26.12
C GLU A 51 -11.89 17.12 -25.52
N VAL A 52 -10.94 18.03 -25.30
CA VAL A 52 -9.65 17.70 -24.67
C VAL A 52 -9.85 17.24 -23.23
N GLU A 53 -10.71 17.91 -22.46
CA GLU A 53 -11.05 17.55 -21.09
C GLU A 53 -11.69 16.16 -21.02
N GLU A 54 -12.69 15.87 -21.86
CA GLU A 54 -13.30 14.55 -21.94
C GLU A 54 -12.27 13.45 -22.28
N ARG A 55 -11.39 13.71 -23.26
CA ARG A 55 -10.36 12.76 -23.65
C ARG A 55 -9.36 12.52 -22.54
N LEU A 56 -8.99 13.57 -21.80
CA LEU A 56 -8.07 13.47 -20.68
C LEU A 56 -8.68 12.69 -19.53
N ASN A 57 -9.93 12.98 -19.16
CA ASN A 57 -10.65 12.27 -18.11
C ASN A 57 -10.73 10.76 -18.41
N ARG A 58 -11.14 10.38 -19.63
CA ARG A 58 -11.17 8.96 -20.04
C ARG A 58 -9.81 8.28 -19.95
N ARG A 59 -8.73 9.00 -20.29
CA ARG A 59 -7.35 8.48 -20.19
C ARG A 59 -6.91 8.31 -18.74
N ILE A 60 -7.26 9.25 -17.87
CA ILE A 60 -6.97 9.17 -16.43
C ILE A 60 -7.70 7.97 -15.84
N ASP A 61 -9.00 7.83 -16.09
CA ASP A 61 -9.80 6.69 -15.61
C ASP A 61 -9.20 5.34 -16.06
N GLU A 62 -8.76 5.25 -17.33
CA GLU A 62 -8.13 4.04 -17.84
C GLU A 62 -6.79 3.74 -17.15
N VAL A 63 -5.98 4.78 -16.90
CA VAL A 63 -4.70 4.65 -16.18
C VAL A 63 -4.93 4.24 -14.73
N GLU A 64 -5.88 4.86 -14.03
CA GLU A 64 -6.23 4.52 -12.66
C GLU A 64 -6.71 3.08 -12.54
N ARG A 65 -7.61 2.64 -13.43
CA ARG A 65 -8.07 1.24 -13.45
C ARG A 65 -6.90 0.27 -13.67
N ARG A 66 -6.05 0.53 -14.66
CA ARG A 66 -4.89 -0.32 -14.96
C ARG A 66 -3.88 -0.35 -13.81
N LEU A 67 -3.69 0.77 -13.13
CA LEU A 67 -2.77 0.87 -12.00
C LEU A 67 -3.31 0.08 -10.80
N SER A 68 -4.59 0.23 -10.49
CA SER A 68 -5.26 -0.54 -9.43
C SER A 68 -5.15 -2.05 -9.66
N GLU A 69 -5.44 -2.53 -10.87
CA GLU A 69 -5.31 -3.95 -11.23
C GLU A 69 -3.86 -4.46 -11.08
N ARG A 70 -2.87 -3.63 -11.41
CA ARG A 70 -1.45 -3.97 -11.25
C ARG A 70 -1.05 -4.00 -9.77
N ILE A 71 -1.51 -3.04 -8.98
CA ILE A 71 -1.25 -2.98 -7.53
C ILE A 71 -1.85 -4.21 -6.85
N ASP A 72 -3.09 -4.59 -7.18
CA ASP A 72 -3.74 -5.79 -6.63
C ASP A 72 -2.96 -7.06 -6.97
N ARG A 73 -2.52 -7.19 -8.23
CA ARG A 73 -1.70 -8.32 -8.67
C ARG A 73 -0.38 -8.40 -7.90
N VAL A 74 0.30 -7.26 -7.73
CA VAL A 74 1.55 -7.19 -6.95
C VAL A 74 1.28 -7.54 -5.49
N GLY A 75 0.20 -7.03 -4.89
CA GLY A 75 -0.19 -7.35 -3.53
C GLY A 75 -0.44 -8.85 -3.30
N LEU A 76 -1.10 -9.52 -4.25
CA LEU A 76 -1.28 -10.98 -4.21
C LEU A 76 0.05 -11.74 -4.36
N MET A 77 0.92 -11.30 -5.26
CA MET A 77 2.22 -11.92 -5.47
C MET A 77 3.11 -11.79 -4.22
N VAL A 78 3.17 -10.61 -3.61
CA VAL A 78 3.94 -10.37 -2.38
C VAL A 78 3.42 -11.21 -1.22
N ARG A 79 2.09 -11.32 -1.05
CA ARG A 79 1.50 -12.20 -0.02
C ARG A 79 1.90 -13.67 -0.22
N ARG A 80 1.77 -14.19 -1.45
CA ARG A 80 2.17 -15.57 -1.78
C ARG A 80 3.65 -15.82 -1.54
N LEU A 81 4.51 -14.87 -1.87
CA LEU A 81 5.95 -14.97 -1.60
C LEU A 81 6.23 -14.96 -0.09
N GLY A 82 5.54 -14.12 0.68
CA GLY A 82 5.61 -14.10 2.13
C GLY A 82 5.22 -15.44 2.74
N ASP A 83 4.08 -16.01 2.33
CA ASP A 83 3.61 -17.32 2.80
C ASP A 83 4.58 -18.46 2.44
N ALA A 84 5.10 -18.45 1.20
CA ALA A 84 6.09 -19.44 0.76
C ALA A 84 7.40 -19.32 1.57
N PHE A 85 7.85 -18.11 1.85
CA PHE A 85 9.03 -17.85 2.65
C PHE A 85 8.82 -18.30 4.11
N ILE A 86 7.68 -17.98 4.73
CA ILE A 86 7.29 -18.47 6.06
C ILE A 86 7.36 -20.00 6.10
N GLY A 87 6.71 -20.68 5.15
CA GLY A 87 6.69 -22.13 5.08
C GLY A 87 8.07 -22.76 4.90
N TYR A 88 8.89 -22.21 3.99
CA TYR A 88 10.25 -22.69 3.77
C TYR A 88 11.14 -22.50 5.00
N GLN A 89 11.10 -21.31 5.62
CA GLN A 89 11.88 -20.99 6.82
C GLN A 89 11.47 -21.88 7.99
N GLU A 90 10.17 -22.05 8.22
CA GLU A 90 9.65 -22.90 9.28
C GLU A 90 10.14 -24.35 9.12
N PHE A 91 9.98 -24.94 7.93
CA PHE A 91 10.46 -26.29 7.64
C PHE A 91 11.97 -26.41 7.90
N PHE A 92 12.76 -25.49 7.35
CA PHE A 92 14.21 -25.54 7.44
C PHE A 92 14.70 -25.40 8.89
N VAL A 93 14.17 -24.43 9.64
CA VAL A 93 14.52 -24.23 11.06
C VAL A 93 14.14 -25.46 11.88
N ARG A 94 12.93 -25.99 11.70
CA ARG A 94 12.47 -27.19 12.43
C ARG A 94 13.34 -28.40 12.13
N TYR A 95 13.70 -28.62 10.87
CA TYR A 95 14.60 -29.70 10.44
C TYR A 95 15.98 -29.57 11.10
N LEU A 96 16.60 -28.39 11.04
CA LEU A 96 17.92 -28.17 11.64
C LEU A 96 17.93 -28.39 13.15
N VAL A 97 16.87 -27.99 13.84
CA VAL A 97 16.74 -28.21 15.29
C VAL A 97 16.49 -29.67 15.61
N SER A 98 15.60 -30.33 14.87
CA SER A 98 15.26 -31.73 15.10
C SER A 98 16.46 -32.64 14.93
N GLU A 99 17.32 -32.36 13.93
CA GLU A 99 18.58 -33.07 13.67
C GLU A 99 19.74 -32.58 14.56
N GLY A 100 19.50 -31.61 15.44
CA GLY A 100 20.48 -31.12 16.40
C GLY A 100 21.59 -30.26 15.82
N VAL A 101 21.47 -29.83 14.57
CA VAL A 101 22.36 -28.87 13.93
C VAL A 101 22.23 -27.51 14.63
N LEU A 102 20.99 -27.07 14.90
CA LEU A 102 20.72 -25.86 15.66
C LEU A 102 20.47 -26.22 17.13
N LYS A 103 21.37 -25.76 18.00
CA LYS A 103 21.32 -26.02 19.46
C LYS A 103 20.36 -25.07 20.17
N SER A 104 19.89 -25.44 21.36
CA SER A 104 19.02 -24.62 22.20
C SER A 104 19.59 -23.24 22.52
N SER A 105 20.91 -23.06 22.57
CA SER A 105 21.56 -21.76 22.76
C SER A 105 21.25 -20.75 21.65
N ALA A 106 20.95 -21.22 20.43
CA ALA A 106 20.52 -20.34 19.35
C ALA A 106 19.10 -19.80 19.59
N ALA A 107 18.25 -20.56 20.31
CA ALA A 107 16.94 -20.06 20.73
C ALA A 107 17.09 -18.87 21.70
N ASP A 108 18.03 -18.94 22.63
CA ASP A 108 18.28 -17.87 23.60
C ASP A 108 18.69 -16.56 22.92
N MET A 109 19.49 -16.64 21.84
CA MET A 109 19.89 -15.48 21.06
C MET A 109 18.70 -14.79 20.36
N VAL A 110 17.74 -15.58 19.84
CA VAL A 110 16.59 -15.04 19.09
C VAL A 110 15.48 -14.59 20.05
N LEU A 111 15.39 -15.16 21.25
CA LEU A 111 14.34 -14.89 22.22
C LEU A 111 14.25 -13.41 22.61
N THR A 112 15.39 -12.75 22.87
CA THR A 112 15.41 -11.32 23.24
C THR A 112 14.72 -10.47 22.18
N GLU A 113 15.00 -10.77 20.92
CA GLU A 113 14.42 -10.07 19.79
C GLU A 113 12.94 -10.40 19.60
N ALA A 114 12.56 -11.68 19.75
CA ALA A 114 11.17 -12.11 19.71
C ALA A 114 10.31 -11.38 20.77
N ARG A 115 10.87 -11.14 21.96
CA ARG A 115 10.22 -10.37 23.03
C ARG A 115 10.03 -8.90 22.71
N ASN A 116 10.87 -8.32 21.85
CA ASN A 116 10.70 -6.93 21.45
C ASN A 116 9.41 -6.72 20.67
N LEU A 117 8.88 -7.74 19.99
CA LEU A 117 7.56 -7.65 19.35
C LEU A 117 6.44 -7.40 20.37
N VAL A 118 6.47 -8.05 21.53
CA VAL A 118 5.43 -7.88 22.57
C VAL A 118 5.41 -6.44 23.10
N LYS A 119 6.49 -5.67 22.92
CA LYS A 119 6.56 -4.25 23.26
C LYS A 119 5.86 -3.37 22.21
N LEU A 120 5.66 -3.87 20.99
CA LEU A 120 4.88 -3.22 19.93
C LEU A 120 3.36 -3.37 20.14
N ALA A 121 2.86 -3.72 21.34
CA ALA A 121 1.44 -3.90 21.61
C ALA A 121 0.63 -2.58 21.45
N VAL A 122 0.46 -2.18 20.19
CA VAL A 122 -0.21 -0.97 19.73
C VAL A 122 -1.49 -1.40 19.03
N GLY A 123 -2.55 -1.65 19.80
CA GLY A 123 -3.90 -1.94 19.27
C GLY A 123 -4.07 -3.23 18.44
N ASN A 124 -5.28 -3.37 17.85
CA ASN A 124 -5.66 -4.44 16.92
C ASN A 124 -4.71 -4.40 15.70
N PRO A 125 -4.05 -5.49 15.27
CA PRO A 125 -4.63 -6.81 14.92
C PRO A 125 -4.56 -7.98 15.94
N PHE A 126 -3.87 -7.82 17.08
CA PHE A 126 -3.87 -8.83 18.16
C PHE A 126 -4.83 -8.44 19.29
N THR A 127 -5.55 -9.42 19.84
CA THR A 127 -6.35 -9.19 21.05
C THR A 127 -5.46 -9.10 22.29
N LYS A 128 -5.99 -8.54 23.39
CA LYS A 128 -5.26 -8.48 24.66
C LYS A 128 -4.91 -9.88 25.19
N GLU A 129 -5.81 -10.83 24.96
CA GLU A 129 -5.68 -12.23 25.35
C GLU A 129 -4.58 -12.91 24.53
N GLU A 130 -4.52 -12.67 23.21
CA GLU A 130 -3.44 -13.19 22.36
C GLU A 130 -2.08 -12.63 22.77
N TRP A 131 -1.98 -11.33 23.06
CA TRP A 131 -0.75 -10.72 23.57
C TRP A 131 -0.31 -11.30 24.91
N LYS A 132 -1.27 -11.49 25.83
CA LYS A 132 -1.02 -12.11 27.12
C LYS A 132 -0.53 -13.55 26.94
N ARG A 133 -1.21 -14.33 26.10
CA ARG A 133 -0.87 -15.73 25.83
C ARG A 133 0.50 -15.87 25.17
N LEU A 134 0.81 -15.02 24.20
CA LEU A 134 2.12 -14.96 23.57
C LEU A 134 3.22 -14.74 24.61
N LYS A 135 3.02 -13.78 25.52
CA LYS A 135 3.95 -13.51 26.61
C LYS A 135 4.12 -14.70 27.54
N GLU A 136 3.03 -15.35 27.94
CA GLU A 136 3.07 -16.56 28.79
C GLU A 136 3.89 -17.69 28.15
N LEU A 137 3.68 -17.94 26.86
CA LEU A 137 4.43 -18.98 26.11
C LEU A 137 5.91 -18.64 25.97
N LEU A 138 6.27 -17.37 25.73
CA LEU A 138 7.66 -16.91 25.70
C LEU A 138 8.34 -17.04 27.08
N ASP A 139 7.63 -16.72 28.15
CA ASP A 139 8.15 -16.83 29.52
C ASP A 139 8.34 -18.29 29.94
N LYS A 140 7.40 -19.18 29.57
CA LYS A 140 7.50 -20.62 29.84
C LYS A 140 8.65 -21.26 29.08
N SER A 141 8.75 -20.98 27.77
CA SER A 141 9.80 -21.52 26.91
C SER A 141 11.21 -21.08 27.33
N GLU A 142 11.38 -19.86 27.82
CA GLU A 142 12.65 -19.40 28.39
C GLU A 142 13.04 -20.19 29.65
N LYS A 143 12.09 -20.37 30.58
CA LYS A 143 12.34 -21.03 31.87
C LYS A 143 12.56 -22.54 31.72
N GLU A 144 11.72 -23.19 30.94
CA GLU A 144 11.71 -24.65 30.79
C GLU A 144 12.61 -25.14 29.64
N LYS A 145 13.16 -24.22 28.83
CA LYS A 145 13.98 -24.49 27.63
C LYS A 145 13.33 -25.40 26.60
N SER A 146 12.04 -25.70 26.76
CA SER A 146 11.21 -26.51 25.89
C SER A 146 9.74 -26.18 26.17
N LEU A 147 8.86 -26.50 25.21
CA LEU A 147 7.42 -26.47 25.39
C LEU A 147 6.85 -27.85 25.06
N PRO A 148 5.69 -28.23 25.65
CA PRO A 148 4.85 -29.28 25.10
C PRO A 148 4.56 -29.02 23.62
N LEU A 149 4.41 -30.08 22.83
CA LEU A 149 4.25 -29.97 21.37
C LEU A 149 3.06 -29.07 20.98
N GLU A 150 1.94 -29.19 21.69
CA GLU A 150 0.74 -28.39 21.47
C GLU A 150 0.99 -26.89 21.72
N GLU A 151 1.58 -26.55 22.87
CA GLU A 151 1.93 -25.16 23.21
C GLU A 151 2.99 -24.56 22.26
N ALA A 152 3.92 -25.38 21.77
CA ALA A 152 4.88 -24.94 20.76
C ALA A 152 4.19 -24.56 19.44
N TYR A 153 3.19 -25.35 19.01
CA TYR A 153 2.37 -25.02 17.84
C TYR A 153 1.47 -23.81 18.07
N GLU A 154 0.94 -23.64 19.28
CA GLU A 154 0.18 -22.45 19.66
C GLU A 154 1.06 -21.19 19.51
N LEU A 155 2.28 -21.22 20.05
CA LEU A 155 3.25 -20.14 19.91
C LEU A 155 3.56 -19.86 18.43
N LEU A 156 3.75 -20.89 17.62
CA LEU A 156 4.00 -20.77 16.18
C LEU A 156 2.81 -20.16 15.42
N ASN A 157 1.57 -20.53 15.77
CA ASN A 157 0.39 -19.95 15.14
C ASN A 157 0.23 -18.46 15.46
N LEU A 158 0.50 -18.05 16.71
CA LEU A 158 0.58 -16.64 17.08
C LEU A 158 1.71 -15.94 16.31
N ALA A 159 2.88 -16.56 16.18
CA ALA A 159 3.99 -15.97 15.43
C ALA A 159 3.70 -15.82 13.93
N ARG A 160 3.02 -16.78 13.31
CA ARG A 160 2.55 -16.66 11.91
C ARG A 160 1.55 -15.52 11.75
N LYS A 161 0.66 -15.33 12.73
CA LYS A 161 -0.23 -14.15 12.76
C LYS A 161 0.60 -12.88 12.87
N ALA A 162 1.58 -12.83 13.77
CA ALA A 162 2.46 -11.67 13.91
C ALA A 162 3.17 -11.31 12.59
N VAL A 163 3.65 -12.28 11.82
CA VAL A 163 4.28 -12.01 10.52
C VAL A 163 3.28 -11.45 9.50
N ARG A 164 2.04 -11.94 9.47
CA ARG A 164 1.01 -11.42 8.54
C ARG A 164 0.62 -9.99 8.86
N GLU A 165 0.59 -9.66 10.15
CA GLU A 165 0.01 -8.44 10.67
C GLU A 165 1.05 -7.34 10.97
N TYR A 166 2.29 -7.73 11.28
CA TYR A 166 3.40 -6.87 11.68
C TYR A 166 4.69 -7.22 10.92
N GLY A 167 4.57 -7.82 9.73
CA GLY A 167 5.71 -8.30 8.93
C GLY A 167 6.66 -7.19 8.46
N GLU A 168 6.27 -5.93 8.53
CA GLU A 168 7.11 -4.76 8.35
C GLU A 168 8.15 -4.59 9.47
N TYR A 169 7.88 -5.17 10.65
CA TYR A 169 8.78 -5.16 11.79
C TYR A 169 9.64 -6.43 11.81
N PRO A 170 10.98 -6.31 11.81
CA PRO A 170 11.88 -7.47 11.88
C PRO A 170 11.60 -8.40 13.07
N GLU A 171 11.09 -7.86 14.18
CA GLU A 171 10.74 -8.59 15.39
C GLU A 171 9.69 -9.69 15.14
N ALA A 172 8.75 -9.48 14.20
CA ALA A 172 7.72 -10.46 13.87
C ALA A 172 8.34 -11.73 13.25
N TRP A 173 9.30 -11.54 12.35
CA TRP A 173 10.05 -12.62 11.72
C TRP A 173 10.95 -13.35 12.71
N LYS A 174 11.58 -12.62 13.63
CA LYS A 174 12.41 -13.21 14.70
C LYS A 174 11.56 -14.02 15.67
N LEU A 175 10.36 -13.56 16.02
CA LEU A 175 9.39 -14.35 16.78
C LEU A 175 9.00 -15.64 16.04
N HIS A 176 8.75 -15.56 14.74
CA HIS A 176 8.44 -16.74 13.92
C HIS A 176 9.58 -17.77 13.90
N ILE A 177 10.83 -17.32 13.78
CA ILE A 177 12.00 -18.19 13.87
C ILE A 177 12.07 -18.83 15.27
N TYR A 178 11.94 -18.05 16.34
CA TYR A 178 11.96 -18.57 17.71
C TYR A 178 10.90 -19.64 17.94
N ALA A 179 9.65 -19.38 17.52
CA ALA A 179 8.56 -20.33 17.63
C ALA A 179 8.81 -21.62 16.84
N SER A 180 9.40 -21.50 15.64
CA SER A 180 9.81 -22.66 14.84
C SER A 180 10.87 -23.50 15.54
N ILE A 181 11.82 -22.87 16.24
CA ILE A 181 12.81 -23.57 17.05
C ILE A 181 12.13 -24.32 18.20
N MET A 182 11.17 -23.69 18.89
CA MET A 182 10.44 -24.35 19.99
C MET A 182 9.71 -25.61 19.53
N VAL A 183 9.08 -25.56 18.35
CA VAL A 183 8.45 -26.75 17.75
C VAL A 183 9.50 -27.83 17.45
N GLY A 184 10.63 -27.47 16.83
CA GLY A 184 11.72 -28.41 16.57
C GLY A 184 12.26 -29.09 17.84
N LEU A 185 12.43 -28.33 18.93
CA LEU A 185 12.86 -28.84 20.23
C LEU A 185 11.81 -29.77 20.85
N ALA A 186 10.52 -29.41 20.77
CA ALA A 186 9.43 -30.24 21.27
C ALA A 186 9.37 -31.60 20.56
N TYR A 187 9.50 -31.61 19.22
CA TYR A 187 9.59 -32.86 18.44
C TYR A 187 10.78 -33.71 18.82
N ARG A 188 11.95 -33.10 18.94
CA ARG A 188 13.16 -33.83 19.32
C ARG A 188 13.01 -34.50 20.68
N LYS A 189 12.47 -33.79 21.66
CA LYS A 189 12.20 -34.31 23.01
C LYS A 189 11.24 -35.51 22.97
N LEU A 190 10.18 -35.43 22.17
CA LEU A 190 9.23 -36.53 21.99
C LEU A 190 9.92 -37.77 21.41
N ARG A 191 10.70 -37.63 20.32
CA ARG A 191 11.47 -38.73 19.72
C ARG A 191 12.45 -39.37 20.71
N GLU A 192 13.10 -38.55 21.54
CA GLU A 192 14.03 -39.04 22.56
C GLU A 192 13.30 -39.78 23.71
N GLN A 193 12.05 -39.45 24.01
CA GLN A 193 11.22 -40.14 24.98
C GLN A 193 10.73 -41.50 24.44
N GLU A 194 10.22 -41.52 23.21
CA GLU A 194 9.77 -42.73 22.51
C GLU A 194 10.89 -43.78 22.44
N LYS A 195 12.10 -43.39 22.01
CA LYS A 195 13.27 -44.29 21.99
C LYS A 195 13.60 -44.88 23.35
N LYS A 196 13.53 -44.08 24.42
CA LYS A 196 13.79 -44.55 25.79
C LYS A 196 12.71 -45.51 26.29
N GLU A 197 11.47 -45.35 25.85
CA GLU A 197 10.37 -46.26 26.17
C GLU A 197 10.52 -47.59 25.45
N GLU A 198 10.88 -47.56 24.15
CA GLU A 198 11.20 -48.76 23.36
C GLU A 198 12.37 -49.55 23.96
N GLU A 199 13.47 -48.88 24.33
CA GLU A 199 14.63 -49.51 24.97
C GLU A 199 14.24 -50.18 26.30
N LYS A 200 13.38 -49.55 27.12
CA LYS A 200 12.89 -50.13 28.38
C LYS A 200 12.02 -51.36 28.15
N GLN A 201 11.14 -51.33 27.15
CA GLN A 201 10.28 -52.48 26.80
C GLN A 201 11.11 -53.65 26.27
N THR A 202 12.15 -53.37 25.48
CA THR A 202 13.05 -54.38 24.91
C THR A 202 13.97 -55.02 25.97
N THR A 203 14.28 -54.32 27.06
CA THR A 203 15.13 -54.82 28.16
C THR A 203 14.33 -55.59 29.23
N GLN A 204 13.00 -55.50 29.22
CA GLN A 204 12.10 -56.20 30.17
C GLN A 204 11.52 -57.52 29.62
N HIS A 205 11.86 -57.87 28.38
CA HIS A 205 11.58 -59.16 27.74
C HIS A 205 12.88 -59.93 27.49
#